data_AF-A0A9Q3QE43-F1
#
_entry.id   AF-A0A9Q3QE43-F1
#
_cell.length_a   1.000
_cell.length_b   1.000
_cell.length_c   1.000
_cell.angle_alpha   90.00
_cell.angle_beta   90.00
_cell.angle_gamma   90.00
#
_symmetry.space_group_name_H-M   'P 1'
#
loop_
_entity.id
_entity.type
_entity.pdbx_description
1 polymer ?
#
loop_
_entity_poly.entity_id
_entity_poly.type
_entity_poly.pdbx_seq_one_letter_code
_entity_poly.pdbx_strand_id
1 'polypeptide(L)'
;MKSNNIYMVIDIGNTNCKINVMDYETNVINNTKIEKHNKYDIETIMNNLIELIKKYNTKTILIGSVVLNIAEKIIKKLKIQFIGIDIYNMDSLRKFISYEIDEKLLNQKGIDLIGNTEFLFNKYKNCQQKGIFLFGTASIFISLNDNKYNEIIITLGIVRTIVNLIKDASILRKRYYKTISKMSNQEIIEFTKVNIPNVYKGALVSANGFINECHNTYLDNNNSSNYLISGGDANLIDPMHHKFIEEETTSKGYLLIFKNFKRTDEIF
;
A
#
# COMPACT_ATOMS: atom_id res chain seq x y z
N MET A 1 23.43 6.21 23.39
CA MET A 1 21.99 5.93 23.12
C MET A 1 21.66 6.57 21.79
N LYS A 2 21.41 5.78 20.72
CA LYS A 2 20.97 6.35 19.44
C LYS A 2 19.66 7.07 19.71
N SER A 3 19.50 8.34 19.29
CA SER A 3 18.22 9.01 19.41
C SER A 3 17.19 8.15 18.67
N ASN A 4 16.16 7.69 19.38
CA ASN A 4 15.05 6.99 18.74
C ASN A 4 14.26 8.06 17.97
N ASN A 5 14.73 8.40 16.77
CA ASN A 5 13.99 9.25 15.86
C ASN A 5 12.70 8.50 15.51
N ILE A 6 11.59 9.01 16.02
CA ILE A 6 10.25 8.50 15.73
C ILE A 6 9.66 9.31 14.59
N TYR A 7 9.14 8.59 13.60
CA TYR A 7 8.49 9.14 12.43
C TYR A 7 7.01 8.79 12.45
N MET A 8 6.18 9.71 11.98
CA MET A 8 4.78 9.43 11.68
C MET A 8 4.61 9.41 10.17
N VAL A 9 4.10 8.29 9.65
CA VAL A 9 3.95 8.04 8.22
C VAL A 9 2.48 7.82 7.91
N ILE A 10 1.94 8.63 7.02
CA ILE A 10 0.51 8.66 6.70
C ILE A 10 0.35 8.25 5.24
N ASP A 11 -0.42 7.18 5.01
CA ASP A 11 -0.75 6.68 3.68
C ASP A 11 -2.25 6.83 3.42
N ILE A 12 -2.62 7.74 2.53
CA ILE A 12 -4.01 8.08 2.21
C ILE A 12 -4.37 7.43 0.87
N GLY A 13 -4.95 6.23 0.95
CA GLY A 13 -5.46 5.49 -0.19
C GLY A 13 -6.83 5.97 -0.68
N ASN A 14 -7.40 5.25 -1.64
CA ASN A 14 -8.77 5.50 -2.10
C ASN A 14 -9.85 5.04 -1.10
N THR A 15 -9.52 4.00 -0.31
CA THR A 15 -10.45 3.29 0.57
C THR A 15 -10.14 3.51 2.04
N ASN A 16 -8.85 3.56 2.40
CA ASN A 16 -8.40 3.64 3.79
C ASN A 16 -7.29 4.68 3.93
N CYS A 17 -7.23 5.34 5.07
CA CYS A 17 -6.09 6.15 5.50
C CYS A 17 -5.38 5.37 6.61
N LYS A 18 -4.08 5.14 6.50
CA LYS A 18 -3.26 4.50 7.52
C LYS A 18 -2.32 5.52 8.13
N ILE A 19 -2.23 5.55 9.45
CA ILE A 19 -1.27 6.35 10.22
C ILE A 19 -0.37 5.37 10.96
N ASN A 20 0.89 5.32 10.56
CA ASN A 20 1.92 4.50 11.16
C ASN A 20 2.86 5.36 11.99
N VAL A 21 3.17 4.92 13.20
CA VAL A 21 4.29 5.45 14.00
C VAL A 21 5.44 4.46 13.86
N MET A 22 6.60 4.94 13.43
CA MET A 22 7.72 4.10 13.04
C MET A 22 9.03 4.57 13.68
N ASP A 23 9.92 3.64 13.99
CA ASP A 23 11.28 3.97 14.38
C ASP A 23 12.17 4.25 13.16
N TYR A 24 13.42 4.63 13.43
CA TYR A 24 14.42 4.83 12.38
C TYR A 24 14.71 3.54 11.59
N GLU A 25 14.54 2.34 12.13
CA GLU A 25 14.81 1.08 11.43
C GLU A 25 13.61 0.57 10.61
N THR A 26 12.57 1.40 10.45
CA THR A 26 11.31 1.08 9.74
C THR A 26 10.39 0.09 10.45
N ASN A 27 10.63 -0.18 11.74
CA ASN A 27 9.71 -0.99 12.54
C ASN A 27 8.46 -0.17 12.87
N VAL A 28 7.29 -0.80 12.72
CA VAL A 28 6.00 -0.18 13.05
C VAL A 28 5.74 -0.34 14.55
N ILE A 29 5.67 0.78 15.26
CA ILE A 29 5.39 0.86 16.70
C ILE A 29 3.88 0.98 16.96
N ASN A 30 3.19 1.68 16.07
CA ASN A 30 1.73 1.82 16.13
C ASN A 30 1.16 1.89 14.72
N ASN A 31 0.01 1.28 14.51
CA ASN A 31 -0.75 1.34 13.27
C ASN A 31 -2.20 1.71 13.60
N THR A 32 -2.67 2.81 13.01
CA THR A 32 -4.07 3.23 13.07
C THR A 32 -4.64 3.24 11.66
N LYS A 33 -5.69 2.47 11.42
CA LYS A 33 -6.41 2.40 10.14
C LYS A 33 -7.75 3.12 10.26
N ILE A 34 -8.01 4.05 9.34
CA ILE A 34 -9.26 4.81 9.24
C ILE A 34 -9.91 4.48 7.89
N GLU A 35 -11.09 3.88 7.92
CA GLU A 35 -11.83 3.50 6.71
C GLU A 35 -12.67 4.68 6.18
N LYS A 36 -12.75 4.80 4.85
CA LYS A 36 -13.54 5.82 4.20
C LYS A 36 -14.99 5.34 4.05
N HIS A 37 -15.90 5.95 4.81
CA HIS A 37 -17.34 5.79 4.62
C HIS A 37 -17.87 6.92 3.72
N ASN A 38 -17.98 6.68 2.41
CA ASN A 38 -18.29 7.65 1.35
C ASN A 38 -17.24 8.76 1.15
N LYS A 39 -16.87 9.49 2.20
CA LYS A 39 -15.84 10.53 2.22
C LYS A 39 -14.95 10.37 3.44
N TYR A 40 -13.70 10.86 3.36
CA TYR A 40 -12.85 10.95 4.53
C TYR A 40 -13.39 11.99 5.50
N ASP A 41 -13.51 11.61 6.76
CA ASP A 41 -13.69 12.56 7.85
C ASP A 41 -12.32 13.09 8.28
N ILE A 42 -12.03 14.32 7.88
CA ILE A 42 -10.77 14.99 8.15
C ILE A 42 -10.60 15.23 9.66
N GLU A 43 -11.67 15.49 10.42
CA GLU A 43 -11.54 15.71 11.87
C GLU A 43 -11.13 14.41 12.57
N THR A 44 -11.71 13.28 12.17
CA THR A 44 -11.30 11.96 12.68
C THR A 44 -9.81 11.69 12.40
N ILE A 45 -9.33 11.97 11.18
CA ILE A 45 -7.90 11.83 10.85
C ILE A 45 -7.05 12.75 11.74
N MET A 46 -7.42 14.03 11.85
CA MET A 46 -6.67 15.01 12.64
C MET A 46 -6.62 14.65 14.13
N ASN A 47 -7.72 14.18 14.72
CA ASN A 47 -7.77 13.78 16.12
C ASN A 47 -6.80 12.64 16.42
N ASN A 48 -6.79 11.61 15.56
CA ASN A 48 -5.83 10.50 15.68
C ASN A 48 -4.38 10.98 15.53
N LEU A 49 -4.12 11.88 14.58
CA LEU A 49 -2.78 12.48 14.40
C LEU A 49 -2.34 13.24 15.64
N ILE A 50 -3.20 14.09 16.21
CA ILE A 50 -2.89 14.90 17.40
C ILE A 50 -2.57 14.00 18.59
N GLU A 51 -3.35 12.95 18.81
CA GLU A 51 -3.13 11.98 19.89
C GLU A 51 -1.77 11.29 19.74
N LEU A 52 -1.48 10.77 18.55
CA LEU A 52 -0.24 10.04 18.27
C LEU A 52 0.99 10.96 18.33
N ILE A 53 0.90 12.20 17.81
CA ILE A 53 1.98 13.19 17.88
C ILE A 53 2.35 13.47 19.33
N LYS A 54 1.35 13.67 20.21
CA LYS A 54 1.58 13.92 21.63
C LYS A 54 2.14 12.69 22.33
N LYS A 55 1.57 11.51 22.07
CA LYS A 55 1.98 10.24 22.71
C LYS A 55 3.43 9.87 22.39
N TYR A 56 3.87 10.08 21.16
CA TYR A 56 5.20 9.66 20.70
C TYR A 56 6.20 10.81 20.51
N ASN A 57 5.81 12.05 20.83
CA ASN A 57 6.61 13.26 20.65
C ASN A 57 7.26 13.35 19.25
N THR A 58 6.49 13.01 18.22
CA THR A 58 6.98 12.94 16.84
C THR A 58 7.36 14.33 16.32
N LYS A 59 8.52 14.43 15.67
CA LYS A 59 9.03 15.67 15.05
C LYS A 59 8.98 15.68 13.52
N THR A 60 8.78 14.51 12.91
CA THR A 60 8.73 14.37 11.45
C THR A 60 7.50 13.59 11.03
N ILE A 61 6.70 14.19 10.15
CA ILE A 61 5.52 13.59 9.56
C ILE A 61 5.72 13.46 8.04
N LEU A 62 5.51 12.26 7.52
CA LEU A 62 5.58 11.91 6.11
C LEU A 62 4.17 11.62 5.61
N ILE A 63 3.69 12.32 4.57
CA ILE A 63 2.33 12.16 4.03
C ILE A 63 2.43 11.74 2.57
N GLY A 64 2.03 10.50 2.27
CA GLY A 64 1.76 10.02 0.92
C GLY A 64 0.26 9.87 0.69
N SER A 65 -0.21 10.26 -0.49
CA SER A 65 -1.62 10.21 -0.83
C SER A 65 -1.85 10.06 -2.32
N VAL A 66 -2.79 9.19 -2.68
CA VAL A 66 -3.39 9.16 -4.03
C VAL A 66 -4.67 10.01 -4.10
N VAL A 67 -5.09 10.59 -2.96
CA VAL A 67 -6.24 11.47 -2.80
C VAL A 67 -5.74 12.87 -2.42
N LEU A 68 -5.19 13.60 -3.40
CA LEU A 68 -4.39 14.81 -3.19
C LEU A 68 -5.11 15.91 -2.39
N ASN A 69 -6.40 16.14 -2.69
CA ASN A 69 -7.20 17.16 -2.02
C ASN A 69 -7.37 16.93 -0.50
N ILE A 70 -7.30 15.68 -0.04
CA ILE A 70 -7.37 15.34 1.39
C ILE A 70 -6.00 15.59 2.05
N ALA A 71 -4.91 15.20 1.38
CA ALA A 71 -3.56 15.43 1.88
C ALA A 71 -3.26 16.93 2.07
N GLU A 72 -3.61 17.77 1.09
CA GLU A 72 -3.42 19.22 1.17
C GLU A 72 -4.13 19.84 2.39
N LYS A 73 -5.37 19.40 2.65
CA LYS A 73 -6.15 19.88 3.81
C LYS A 73 -5.51 19.46 5.13
N ILE A 74 -5.05 18.22 5.24
CA ILE A 74 -4.36 17.71 6.43
C ILE A 74 -3.05 18.46 6.66
N ILE A 75 -2.21 18.62 5.63
CA ILE A 75 -0.94 19.35 5.71
C ILE A 75 -1.18 20.79 6.19
N LYS A 76 -2.17 21.48 5.61
CA LYS A 76 -2.50 22.85 5.99
C LYS A 76 -2.90 22.94 7.47
N LYS A 77 -3.75 22.02 7.95
CA LYS A 77 -4.17 21.98 9.36
C LYS A 77 -3.01 21.67 10.31
N LEU A 78 -2.17 20.69 9.98
CA LEU A 78 -1.01 20.32 10.80
C LEU A 78 -0.02 21.47 10.94
N LYS A 79 0.28 22.19 9.85
CA LYS A 79 1.19 23.36 9.88
C LYS A 79 0.68 24.49 10.78
N ILE A 80 -0.64 24.68 10.88
CA ILE A 80 -1.24 25.70 11.76
C ILE A 80 -1.18 25.26 13.22
N GLN A 81 -1.46 23.97 13.49
CA GLN A 81 -1.61 23.46 14.84
C GLN A 81 -0.29 23.09 15.53
N PHE A 82 0.72 22.69 14.76
CA PHE A 82 2.00 22.20 15.29
C PHE A 82 3.18 22.98 14.70
N ILE A 83 3.58 24.02 15.43
CA ILE A 83 4.81 24.76 15.13
C ILE A 83 6.01 23.89 15.53
N GLY A 84 6.98 23.72 14.63
CA GLY A 84 8.21 22.95 14.88
C GLY A 84 8.12 21.44 14.63
N ILE A 85 7.07 20.98 13.94
CA ILE A 85 7.04 19.64 13.33
C ILE A 85 7.34 19.78 11.84
N ASP A 86 8.31 19.00 11.36
CA ASP A 86 8.61 18.95 9.93
C ASP A 86 7.60 18.04 9.22
N ILE A 87 6.93 18.58 8.20
CA ILE A 87 5.90 17.88 7.45
C ILE A 87 6.32 17.79 5.99
N TYR A 88 6.47 16.57 5.49
CA TYR A 88 6.89 16.29 4.12
C TYR A 88 5.76 15.63 3.33
N ASN A 89 5.51 16.16 2.14
CA ASN A 89 4.66 15.50 1.15
C ASN A 89 5.52 14.52 0.34
N MET A 90 5.23 13.23 0.43
CA MET A 90 6.00 12.19 -0.25
C MET A 90 5.94 12.32 -1.77
N ASP A 91 4.87 12.90 -2.31
CA ASP A 91 4.78 13.15 -3.75
C ASP A 91 5.89 14.09 -4.25
N SER A 92 6.28 15.08 -3.43
CA SER A 92 7.40 15.99 -3.75
C SER A 92 8.78 15.33 -3.61
N LEU A 93 8.86 14.19 -2.93
CA LEU A 93 10.09 13.45 -2.70
C LEU A 93 10.25 12.24 -3.63
N ARG A 94 9.33 12.01 -4.58
CA ARG A 94 9.30 10.82 -5.46
C ARG A 94 10.59 10.57 -6.24
N LYS A 95 11.41 11.59 -6.49
CA LYS A 95 12.69 11.48 -7.19
C LYS A 95 13.82 10.89 -6.34
N PHE A 96 13.67 10.82 -5.02
CA PHE A 96 14.69 10.30 -4.10
C PHE A 96 14.56 8.79 -3.87
N ILE A 97 14.21 8.05 -4.92
CA ILE A 97 14.13 6.59 -4.95
C ILE A 97 15.50 5.98 -5.26
N SER A 98 15.70 4.73 -4.88
CA SER A 98 16.97 4.03 -5.04
C SER A 98 17.09 3.19 -6.33
N TYR A 99 15.98 3.01 -7.05
CA TYR A 99 15.91 2.20 -8.26
C TYR A 99 15.78 3.07 -9.52
N GLU A 100 16.21 2.53 -10.66
CA GLU A 100 16.10 3.23 -11.95
C GLU A 100 14.69 3.11 -12.53
N ILE A 101 14.11 4.22 -12.97
CA ILE A 101 12.81 4.28 -13.62
C ILE A 101 12.80 5.48 -14.58
N ASP A 102 12.10 5.33 -15.72
CA ASP A 102 11.87 6.43 -16.64
C ASP A 102 11.05 7.56 -15.97
N GLU A 103 11.39 8.82 -16.24
CA GLU A 103 10.79 9.98 -15.58
C GLU A 103 9.29 10.12 -15.88
N LYS A 104 8.87 9.84 -17.13
CA LYS A 104 7.45 9.87 -17.50
C LYS A 104 6.69 8.79 -16.75
N LEU A 105 7.26 7.59 -16.66
CA LEU A 105 6.67 6.47 -15.92
C LEU A 105 6.62 6.75 -14.41
N LEU A 106 7.66 7.37 -13.83
CA LEU A 106 7.69 7.81 -12.44
C LEU A 106 6.50 8.74 -12.17
N ASN A 107 6.32 9.78 -12.99
CA ASN A 107 5.27 10.79 -12.83
C ASN A 107 3.84 10.26 -13.02
N GLN A 108 3.66 9.17 -13.76
CA GLN A 108 2.34 8.53 -13.92
C GLN A 108 1.92 7.66 -12.72
N LYS A 109 2.87 7.23 -11.89
CA LYS A 109 2.59 6.32 -10.78
C LYS A 109 2.09 7.07 -9.54
N GLY A 110 1.11 6.45 -8.89
CA GLY A 110 0.72 6.79 -7.53
C GLY A 110 1.90 6.66 -6.59
N ILE A 111 1.99 7.58 -5.63
CA ILE A 111 3.08 7.59 -4.65
C ILE A 111 3.10 6.30 -3.82
N ASP A 112 1.95 5.68 -3.61
CA ASP A 112 1.81 4.38 -2.94
C ASP A 112 2.60 3.26 -3.65
N LEU A 113 2.51 3.18 -4.99
CA LEU A 113 3.28 2.21 -5.78
C LEU A 113 4.77 2.51 -5.72
N ILE A 114 5.15 3.79 -5.69
CA ILE A 114 6.55 4.21 -5.55
C ILE A 114 7.10 3.79 -4.18
N GLY A 115 6.35 4.00 -3.10
CA GLY A 115 6.71 3.54 -1.75
C GLY A 115 6.88 2.03 -1.68
N ASN A 116 5.91 1.27 -2.19
CA ASN A 116 6.00 -0.19 -2.26
C ASN A 116 7.26 -0.67 -2.99
N THR A 117 7.57 -0.04 -4.12
CA THR A 117 8.74 -0.39 -4.94
C THR A 117 10.06 -0.04 -4.24
N GLU A 118 10.13 1.09 -3.53
CA GLU A 118 11.32 1.45 -2.74
C GLU A 118 11.57 0.43 -1.62
N PHE A 119 10.52 -0.01 -0.93
CA PHE A 119 10.67 -1.03 0.10
C PHE A 119 11.12 -2.37 -0.49
N LEU A 120 10.53 -2.79 -1.62
CA LEU A 120 10.94 -3.99 -2.36
C LEU A 120 12.43 -3.94 -2.73
N PHE A 121 12.88 -2.82 -3.31
CA PHE A 121 14.27 -2.61 -3.69
C PHE A 121 15.21 -2.81 -2.51
N ASN A 122 14.92 -2.18 -1.37
CA ASN A 122 15.80 -2.24 -0.19
C ASN A 122 15.82 -3.64 0.44
N LYS A 123 14.67 -4.31 0.54
CA LYS A 123 14.57 -5.65 1.14
C LYS A 123 15.34 -6.70 0.33
N TYR A 124 15.36 -6.58 -0.99
CA TYR A 124 16.05 -7.52 -1.89
C TYR A 124 17.16 -6.84 -2.70
N LYS A 125 17.94 -5.94 -2.09
CA LYS A 125 18.93 -5.10 -2.78
C LYS A 125 19.91 -5.90 -3.66
N ASN A 126 20.29 -7.09 -3.21
CA ASN A 126 21.28 -7.95 -3.89
C ASN A 126 20.67 -8.93 -4.90
N CYS A 127 19.35 -8.99 -5.03
CA CYS A 127 18.69 -9.86 -6.00
C CYS A 127 18.64 -9.16 -7.36
N GLN A 128 18.92 -9.90 -8.43
CA GLN A 128 18.78 -9.38 -9.80
C GLN A 128 17.31 -9.13 -10.13
N GLN A 129 16.48 -10.17 -10.01
CA GLN A 129 15.03 -10.10 -10.20
C GLN A 129 14.32 -10.13 -8.85
N LYS A 130 13.38 -9.21 -8.66
CA LYS A 130 12.56 -9.10 -7.44
C LYS A 130 11.18 -8.54 -7.77
N GLY A 131 10.17 -8.92 -6.99
CA GLY A 131 8.79 -8.52 -7.25
C GLY A 131 7.94 -8.24 -6.02
N ILE A 132 6.89 -7.46 -6.18
CA ILE A 132 5.88 -7.25 -5.14
C ILE A 132 4.48 -7.41 -5.72
N PHE A 133 3.65 -8.20 -5.04
CA PHE A 133 2.23 -8.33 -5.30
C PHE A 133 1.45 -7.51 -4.28
N LEU A 134 0.53 -6.67 -4.75
CA LEU A 134 -0.32 -5.83 -3.92
C LEU A 134 -1.78 -6.24 -4.14
N PHE A 135 -2.44 -6.70 -3.08
CA PHE A 135 -3.85 -7.10 -3.09
C PHE A 135 -4.70 -6.11 -2.30
N GLY A 136 -5.46 -5.29 -3.01
CA GLY A 136 -6.45 -4.39 -2.42
C GLY A 136 -7.57 -4.09 -3.42
N THR A 137 -7.90 -2.81 -3.60
CA THR A 137 -8.91 -2.39 -4.59
C THR A 137 -8.60 -2.91 -6.00
N ALA A 138 -7.32 -2.97 -6.35
CA ALA A 138 -6.79 -3.67 -7.51
C ALA A 138 -5.76 -4.71 -7.03
N SER A 139 -5.50 -5.69 -7.89
CA SER A 139 -4.34 -6.58 -7.76
C SER A 139 -3.24 -6.08 -8.66
N ILE A 140 -2.06 -5.84 -8.12
CA ILE A 140 -0.94 -5.23 -8.84
C ILE A 140 0.30 -6.10 -8.63
N PHE A 141 1.06 -6.33 -9.70
CA PHE A 141 2.40 -6.87 -9.64
C PHE A 141 3.37 -5.81 -10.15
N ILE A 142 4.48 -5.63 -9.45
CA ILE A 142 5.60 -4.79 -9.88
C ILE A 142 6.86 -5.64 -9.82
N SER A 143 7.68 -5.59 -10.87
CA SER A 143 9.01 -6.23 -10.88
C SER A 143 10.14 -5.21 -11.10
N LEU A 144 11.27 -5.48 -10.47
CA LEU A 144 12.55 -4.85 -10.79
C LEU A 144 13.50 -5.93 -11.33
N ASN A 145 14.26 -5.58 -12.37
CA ASN A 145 15.35 -6.39 -12.91
C ASN A 145 16.62 -5.54 -12.94
N ASP A 146 17.72 -6.05 -12.38
CA ASP A 146 18.98 -5.31 -12.23
C ASP A 146 18.77 -3.91 -11.65
N ASN A 147 17.93 -3.83 -10.60
CA ASN A 147 17.57 -2.59 -9.92
C ASN A 147 16.85 -1.53 -10.77
N LYS A 148 16.39 -1.91 -11.96
CA LYS A 148 15.59 -1.08 -12.87
C LYS A 148 14.15 -1.55 -12.90
N TYR A 149 13.24 -0.59 -13.07
CA TYR A 149 11.82 -0.86 -13.28
C TYR A 149 11.63 -1.73 -14.53
N ASN A 150 11.06 -2.92 -14.33
CA ASN A 150 10.91 -3.89 -15.40
C ASN A 150 9.46 -3.99 -15.89
N GLU A 151 8.52 -4.29 -14.98
CA GLU A 151 7.12 -4.50 -15.38
C GLU A 151 6.13 -4.05 -14.30
N ILE A 152 4.93 -3.64 -14.74
CA ILE A 152 3.74 -3.46 -13.92
C ILE A 152 2.51 -4.12 -14.54
N ILE A 153 1.88 -5.03 -13.79
CA ILE A 153 0.63 -5.67 -14.22
C ILE A 153 -0.46 -5.31 -13.24
N ILE A 154 -1.56 -4.77 -13.74
CA ILE A 154 -2.72 -4.36 -12.94
C ILE A 154 -3.94 -5.16 -13.39
N THR A 155 -4.59 -5.83 -12.45
CA THR A 155 -5.84 -6.56 -12.66
C THR A 155 -6.85 -6.25 -11.56
N LEU A 156 -8.05 -6.82 -11.66
CA LEU A 156 -9.11 -6.66 -10.67
C LEU A 156 -8.69 -7.25 -9.32
N GLY A 157 -8.90 -6.50 -8.25
CA GLY A 157 -8.78 -7.03 -6.89
C GLY A 157 -9.83 -8.12 -6.62
N ILE A 158 -9.65 -8.87 -5.53
CA ILE A 158 -10.49 -10.03 -5.19
C ILE A 158 -11.96 -9.62 -5.08
N VAL A 159 -12.26 -8.59 -4.29
CA VAL A 159 -13.64 -8.10 -4.11
C VAL A 159 -14.24 -7.60 -5.42
N ARG A 160 -13.44 -6.89 -6.24
CA ARG A 160 -13.93 -6.34 -7.51
C ARG A 160 -14.25 -7.45 -8.51
N THR A 161 -13.46 -8.52 -8.52
CA THR A 161 -13.72 -9.74 -9.29
C THR A 161 -15.04 -10.36 -8.87
N ILE A 162 -15.26 -10.55 -7.56
CA ILE A 162 -16.52 -11.09 -7.01
C ILE A 162 -17.72 -10.25 -7.42
N VAL A 163 -17.65 -8.93 -7.23
CA VAL A 163 -18.74 -7.99 -7.54
C VAL A 163 -19.08 -8.06 -9.03
N ASN A 164 -18.08 -8.08 -9.91
CA ASN A 164 -18.31 -8.15 -11.36
C ASN A 164 -18.94 -9.48 -11.77
N LEU A 165 -18.46 -10.62 -11.25
CA LEU A 165 -19.05 -11.93 -11.51
C LEU A 165 -20.53 -11.99 -11.09
N ILE A 166 -20.86 -11.43 -9.92
CA ILE A 166 -22.25 -11.37 -9.43
C ILE A 166 -23.08 -10.41 -10.28
N LYS A 167 -22.53 -9.27 -10.67
CA LYS A 167 -23.22 -8.25 -11.47
C LYS A 167 -23.56 -8.75 -12.88
N ASP A 168 -22.66 -9.52 -13.50
CA ASP A 168 -22.76 -9.87 -14.92
C ASP A 168 -23.53 -11.18 -15.15
N ALA A 169 -23.51 -12.11 -14.18
CA ALA A 169 -24.27 -13.35 -14.26
C ALA A 169 -25.75 -13.12 -13.91
N SER A 170 -26.68 -13.37 -14.86
CA SER A 170 -28.11 -13.04 -14.73
C SER A 170 -28.78 -13.53 -13.44
N ILE A 171 -28.56 -14.79 -13.06
CA ILE A 171 -29.14 -15.41 -11.86
C ILE A 171 -28.53 -14.80 -10.59
N LEU A 172 -27.20 -14.65 -10.55
CA LEU A 172 -26.50 -14.08 -9.40
C LEU A 172 -26.88 -12.61 -9.21
N ARG A 173 -26.96 -11.85 -10.30
CA ARG A 173 -27.34 -10.43 -10.31
C ARG A 173 -28.71 -10.24 -9.67
N LYS A 174 -29.70 -11.01 -10.13
CA LYS A 174 -31.08 -10.94 -9.62
C LYS A 174 -31.17 -11.27 -8.13
N ARG A 175 -30.39 -12.25 -7.67
CA ARG A 175 -30.45 -12.75 -6.29
C ARG A 175 -29.64 -11.90 -5.29
N TYR A 176 -28.46 -11.43 -5.68
CA TYR A 176 -27.46 -10.97 -4.72
C TYR A 176 -26.95 -9.54 -4.94
N TYR A 177 -27.01 -9.00 -6.16
CA TYR A 177 -26.35 -7.72 -6.48
C TYR A 177 -26.84 -6.55 -5.63
N LYS A 178 -28.17 -6.43 -5.43
CA LYS A 178 -28.78 -5.36 -4.62
C LYS A 178 -28.34 -5.42 -3.14
N THR A 179 -28.05 -6.61 -2.64
CA THR A 179 -27.58 -6.83 -1.27
C THR A 179 -26.12 -6.41 -1.16
N ILE A 180 -25.25 -6.95 -2.01
CA ILE A 180 -23.81 -6.69 -1.94
C ILE A 180 -23.43 -5.26 -2.33
N SER A 181 -24.24 -4.55 -3.13
CA SER A 181 -23.96 -3.18 -3.55
C SER A 181 -23.97 -2.16 -2.40
N LYS A 182 -24.45 -2.57 -1.22
CA LYS A 182 -24.49 -1.75 0.00
C LYS A 182 -23.47 -2.18 1.05
N MET A 183 -22.73 -3.24 0.78
CA MET A 183 -21.76 -3.83 1.70
C MET A 183 -20.37 -3.20 1.49
N SER A 184 -19.60 -3.13 2.57
CA SER A 184 -18.16 -2.91 2.54
C SER A 184 -17.44 -4.10 1.89
N ASN A 185 -16.18 -3.91 1.51
CA ASN A 185 -15.36 -4.97 0.93
C ASN A 185 -15.27 -6.21 1.83
N GLN A 186 -15.09 -6.03 3.14
CA GLN A 186 -15.01 -7.13 4.10
C GLN A 186 -16.34 -7.90 4.19
N GLU A 187 -17.46 -7.18 4.23
CA GLU A 187 -18.78 -7.80 4.26
C GLU A 187 -19.07 -8.59 2.99
N ILE A 188 -18.61 -8.13 1.82
CA ILE A 188 -18.73 -8.87 0.55
C ILE A 188 -17.95 -10.18 0.61
N ILE A 189 -16.72 -10.16 1.15
CA ILE A 189 -15.91 -11.37 1.34
C ILE A 189 -16.65 -12.38 2.22
N GLU A 190 -17.07 -11.97 3.42
CA GLU A 190 -17.76 -12.87 4.35
C GLU A 190 -19.08 -13.38 3.78
N PHE A 191 -19.87 -12.49 3.14
CA PHE A 191 -21.13 -12.86 2.51
C PHE A 191 -20.92 -13.93 1.43
N THR A 192 -19.97 -13.74 0.53
CA THR A 192 -19.77 -14.65 -0.61
C THR A 192 -19.11 -15.96 -0.22
N LYS A 193 -18.22 -15.94 0.79
CA LYS A 193 -17.65 -17.15 1.38
C LYS A 193 -18.72 -18.12 1.88
N VAL A 194 -19.82 -17.60 2.47
CA VAL A 194 -20.92 -18.41 2.99
C VAL A 194 -21.99 -18.71 1.93
N ASN A 195 -22.46 -17.69 1.22
CA ASN A 195 -23.67 -17.80 0.39
C ASN A 195 -23.39 -18.20 -1.06
N ILE A 196 -22.20 -17.94 -1.58
CA ILE A 196 -21.82 -18.22 -2.97
C ILE A 196 -20.36 -18.71 -3.05
N PRO A 197 -20.01 -19.79 -2.32
CA PRO A 197 -18.60 -20.18 -2.11
C PRO A 197 -17.84 -20.45 -3.41
N ASN A 198 -18.51 -20.83 -4.49
CA ASN A 198 -17.87 -21.06 -5.79
C ASN A 198 -17.38 -19.75 -6.45
N VAL A 199 -18.10 -18.64 -6.28
CA VAL A 199 -17.66 -17.32 -6.76
C VAL A 199 -16.48 -16.83 -5.93
N TYR A 200 -16.55 -16.99 -4.60
CA TYR A 200 -15.44 -16.67 -3.71
C TYR A 200 -14.17 -17.48 -4.08
N LYS A 201 -14.28 -18.81 -4.19
CA LYS A 201 -13.18 -19.69 -4.60
C LYS A 201 -12.63 -19.33 -5.98
N GLY A 202 -13.49 -19.03 -6.96
CA GLY A 202 -13.05 -18.62 -8.30
C GLY A 202 -12.24 -17.32 -8.30
N ALA A 203 -12.60 -16.36 -7.45
CA ALA A 203 -11.82 -15.13 -7.28
C ALA A 203 -10.44 -15.42 -6.66
N LEU A 204 -10.35 -16.31 -5.68
CA LEU A 204 -9.06 -16.73 -5.10
C LEU A 204 -8.20 -17.49 -6.10
N VAL A 205 -8.78 -18.40 -6.89
CA VAL A 205 -8.07 -19.10 -7.97
C VAL A 205 -7.49 -18.11 -8.96
N SER A 206 -8.24 -17.07 -9.32
CA SER A 206 -7.76 -16.01 -10.22
C SER A 206 -6.57 -15.24 -9.60
N ALA A 207 -6.64 -14.90 -8.30
CA ALA A 207 -5.56 -14.22 -7.60
C ALA A 207 -4.29 -15.09 -7.50
N ASN A 208 -4.43 -16.38 -7.18
CA ASN A 208 -3.31 -17.32 -7.13
C ASN A 208 -2.71 -17.57 -8.52
N GLY A 209 -3.56 -17.70 -9.55
CA GLY A 209 -3.11 -17.81 -10.94
C GLY A 209 -2.30 -16.58 -11.38
N PHE A 210 -2.72 -15.38 -10.97
CA PHE A 210 -1.98 -14.14 -11.21
C PHE A 210 -0.58 -14.16 -10.56
N ILE A 211 -0.48 -14.64 -9.31
CA ILE A 211 0.83 -14.80 -8.63
C ILE A 211 1.72 -15.76 -9.41
N ASN A 212 1.21 -16.94 -9.73
CA ASN A 212 1.98 -17.99 -10.41
C ASN A 212 2.47 -17.53 -11.78
N GLU A 213 1.60 -16.91 -12.58
CA GLU A 213 1.95 -16.41 -13.91
C GLU A 213 3.05 -15.35 -13.85
N CYS A 214 2.89 -14.35 -12.97
CA CYS A 214 3.88 -13.28 -12.84
C CYS A 214 5.20 -13.81 -12.27
N HIS A 215 5.14 -14.71 -11.28
CA HIS A 215 6.31 -15.31 -10.69
C HIS A 215 7.11 -16.08 -11.74
N ASN A 216 6.46 -16.97 -12.50
CA ASN A 216 7.13 -17.80 -13.49
C ASN A 216 7.70 -17.00 -14.67
N THR A 217 7.09 -15.85 -14.99
CA THR A 217 7.46 -15.02 -16.15
C THR A 217 8.55 -14.00 -15.81
N TYR A 218 8.49 -13.37 -14.64
CA TYR A 218 9.31 -12.19 -14.31
C TYR A 218 10.27 -12.37 -13.15
N LEU A 219 10.17 -13.49 -12.41
CA LEU A 219 11.03 -13.78 -11.28
C LEU A 219 11.89 -15.02 -11.55
N ASP A 220 13.06 -15.05 -10.94
CA ASP A 220 14.01 -16.14 -11.13
C ASP A 220 13.52 -17.41 -10.43
N ASN A 221 13.19 -18.44 -11.21
CA ASN A 221 12.74 -19.73 -10.70
C ASN A 221 13.81 -20.47 -9.87
N ASN A 222 15.09 -20.07 -9.97
CA ASN A 222 16.16 -20.63 -9.15
C ASN A 222 16.23 -20.01 -7.73
N ASN A 223 15.53 -18.90 -7.49
CA ASN A 223 15.48 -18.21 -6.21
C ASN A 223 14.03 -17.94 -5.80
N SER A 224 13.39 -18.94 -5.17
CA SER A 224 11.98 -18.93 -4.78
C SER A 224 11.58 -17.90 -3.70
N SER A 225 12.43 -16.93 -3.37
CA SER A 225 12.27 -16.04 -2.21
C SER A 225 12.42 -14.54 -2.48
N ASN A 226 12.46 -14.12 -3.74
CA ASN A 226 12.72 -12.72 -4.11
C ASN A 226 11.44 -11.89 -4.32
N TYR A 227 10.37 -12.19 -3.59
CA TYR A 227 9.14 -11.39 -3.71
C TYR A 227 8.38 -11.20 -2.40
N LEU A 228 7.54 -10.16 -2.40
CA LEU A 228 6.63 -9.84 -1.31
C LEU A 228 5.19 -9.91 -1.76
N ILE A 229 4.30 -10.15 -0.80
CA ILE A 229 2.88 -9.93 -0.94
C ILE A 229 2.48 -8.86 0.09
N SER A 230 1.66 -7.89 -0.30
CA SER A 230 1.11 -6.90 0.62
C SER A 230 -0.30 -6.48 0.20
N GLY A 231 -0.90 -5.55 0.95
CA GLY A 231 -2.24 -5.03 0.73
C GLY A 231 -3.29 -5.60 1.68
N GLY A 232 -4.47 -4.99 1.69
CA GLY A 232 -5.55 -5.32 2.62
C GLY A 232 -6.14 -6.72 2.42
N ASP A 233 -6.03 -7.26 1.21
CA ASP A 233 -6.59 -8.56 0.84
C ASP A 233 -5.49 -9.65 0.79
N ALA A 234 -4.25 -9.36 1.21
CA ALA A 234 -3.11 -10.28 1.14
C ALA A 234 -3.35 -11.59 1.91
N ASN A 235 -4.01 -11.52 3.07
CA ASN A 235 -4.31 -12.69 3.90
C ASN A 235 -5.37 -13.62 3.29
N LEU A 236 -6.05 -13.22 2.20
CA LEU A 236 -7.01 -14.06 1.49
C LEU A 236 -6.33 -15.01 0.48
N ILE A 237 -5.06 -14.73 0.14
CA ILE A 237 -4.24 -15.54 -0.76
C ILE A 237 -3.94 -16.91 -0.14
N ASP A 238 -3.58 -17.89 -0.97
CA ASP A 238 -3.23 -19.24 -0.51
C ASP A 238 -2.18 -19.21 0.64
N PRO A 239 -2.40 -19.98 1.74
CA PRO A 239 -1.48 -20.08 2.85
C PRO A 239 -0.02 -20.37 2.48
N MET A 240 0.25 -21.06 1.37
CA MET A 240 1.63 -21.32 0.92
C MET A 240 2.42 -20.03 0.64
N HIS A 241 1.72 -18.93 0.35
CA HIS A 241 2.31 -17.63 0.10
C HIS A 241 2.38 -16.72 1.33
N HIS A 242 1.79 -17.10 2.47
CA HIS A 242 1.71 -16.23 3.66
C HIS A 242 3.09 -15.88 4.23
N LYS A 243 4.10 -16.74 4.04
CA LYS A 243 5.49 -16.45 4.42
C LYS A 243 6.11 -15.26 3.67
N PHE A 244 5.50 -14.82 2.57
CA PHE A 244 5.94 -13.65 1.79
C PHE A 244 5.13 -12.40 2.11
N ILE A 245 4.12 -12.49 2.98
CA ILE A 245 3.30 -11.34 3.35
C ILE A 245 4.15 -10.38 4.18
N GLU A 246 4.16 -9.13 3.75
CA GLU A 246 4.80 -8.03 4.44
C GLU A 246 3.79 -6.90 4.63
N GLU A 247 3.60 -6.50 5.88
CA GLU A 247 2.67 -5.43 6.23
C GLU A 247 3.33 -4.06 6.09
N GLU A 248 2.52 -3.05 5.77
CA GLU A 248 2.92 -1.64 5.76
C GLU A 248 4.11 -1.30 4.85
N THR A 249 4.29 -2.07 3.77
CA THR A 249 5.33 -1.86 2.73
C THR A 249 5.33 -0.44 2.18
N THR A 250 4.15 0.15 1.93
CA THR A 250 4.02 1.54 1.47
C THR A 250 4.67 2.53 2.44
N SER A 251 4.32 2.43 3.73
CA SER A 251 4.80 3.35 4.77
C SER A 251 6.29 3.17 5.04
N LYS A 252 6.77 1.91 5.06
CA LYS A 252 8.19 1.59 5.13
C LYS A 252 8.97 2.18 3.96
N GLY A 253 8.38 2.10 2.76
CA GLY A 253 8.88 2.74 1.55
C GLY A 253 9.03 4.25 1.68
N TYR A 254 7.99 4.95 2.16
CA TYR A 254 8.05 6.40 2.34
C TYR A 254 9.18 6.84 3.27
N LEU A 255 9.38 6.12 4.37
CA LEU A 255 10.48 6.41 5.29
C LEU A 255 11.86 6.19 4.64
N LEU A 256 12.00 5.19 3.77
CA LEU A 256 13.23 4.96 3.01
C LEU A 256 13.50 6.09 2.00
N ILE A 257 12.49 6.51 1.23
CA ILE A 257 12.58 7.66 0.31
C ILE A 257 13.01 8.93 1.07
N PHE A 258 12.41 9.18 2.22
CA PHE A 258 12.75 10.33 3.06
C PHE A 258 14.21 10.28 3.55
N LYS A 259 14.72 9.11 3.93
CA LYS A 259 16.13 8.95 4.32
C LYS A 259 17.08 9.22 3.16
N ASN A 260 16.74 8.79 1.94
CA ASN A 260 17.55 9.08 0.76
C ASN A 260 17.59 10.58 0.47
N PHE A 261 16.46 11.26 0.60
CA PHE A 261 16.38 12.72 0.53
C PHE A 261 17.31 13.39 1.54
N LYS A 262 17.23 13.02 2.83
CA LYS A 262 18.10 13.59 3.87
C LYS A 262 19.59 13.33 3.65
N ARG A 263 19.96 12.15 3.17
CA ARG A 263 21.35 11.86 2.79
C ARG A 263 21.83 12.73 1.62
N THR A 264 20.94 13.09 0.71
CA THR A 264 21.28 13.96 -0.42
C THR A 264 21.44 15.41 0.03
N ASP A 265 20.53 15.89 0.89
CA ASP A 265 20.61 17.25 1.47
C ASP A 265 21.88 17.47 2.31
N GLU A 266 22.41 16.45 2.99
CA GLU A 266 23.66 16.56 3.78
C GLU A 266 24.93 16.65 2.90
N ILE A 267 24.83 16.30 1.62
CA ILE A 267 25.96 16.33 0.67
C ILE A 267 26.09 17.72 0.01
N PHE A 268 25.08 18.59 0.11
CA PHE A 268 25.02 19.93 -0.49
C PHE A 268 24.90 21.04 0.55
#